data_AF-A0A016T975-F1
#
_entry.id   AF-A0A016T975-F1
#
_cell.length_a   1.000
_cell.length_b   1.000
_cell.length_c   1.000
_cell.angle_alpha   90.00
_cell.angle_beta   90.00
_cell.angle_gamma   90.00
#
_symmetry.space_group_name_H-M   'P 1'
#
loop_
_entity.id
_entity.type
_entity.pdbx_description
1 polymer ?
#
loop_
_entity_poly.entity_id
_entity_poly.type
_entity_poly.pdbx_seq_one_letter_code
_entity_poly.pdbx_strand_id
1 'polypeptide(L)' 'MLHFLFFSLFLITFVTQGKVIAEKEPCMDYVGTTYCEQPAVSDLCTDTTMRYAMKTSCAKTCGFCT' A
#
# COMPACT_ATOMS: atom_id res chain seq x y z
N MET A 1 -14.04 -2.49 42.06
CA MET A 1 -14.19 -3.79 41.36
C MET A 1 -14.76 -3.62 39.94
N LEU A 2 -15.91 -2.94 39.77
CA LEU A 2 -16.53 -2.71 38.45
C LEU A 2 -15.70 -1.82 37.48
N HIS A 3 -15.00 -0.81 37.99
CA HIS A 3 -14.18 0.11 37.17
C HIS A 3 -12.98 -0.57 36.48
N PHE A 4 -12.42 -1.63 37.10
CA PHE A 4 -11.35 -2.42 36.52
C PHE A 4 -11.85 -3.21 35.30
N LEU A 5 -13.08 -3.74 35.36
CA LEU A 5 -13.70 -4.49 34.26
C LEU A 5 -13.96 -3.57 33.05
N PHE A 6 -14.38 -2.33 33.27
CA PHE A 6 -14.56 -1.34 32.20
C PHE A 6 -13.24 -0.95 31.53
N PHE A 7 -12.17 -0.76 32.30
CA PHE A 7 -10.85 -0.44 31.75
C PHE A 7 -10.30 -1.60 30.91
N SER A 8 -10.48 -2.85 31.38
CA SER A 8 -10.12 -4.04 30.61
C SER A 8 -10.90 -4.15 29.30
N LEU A 9 -12.21 -3.90 29.31
CA LEU A 9 -13.03 -3.89 28.09
C LEU A 9 -12.60 -2.80 27.11
N PHE A 10 -12.33 -1.59 27.60
CA PHE A 10 -11.88 -0.47 26.77
C PHE A 10 -10.52 -0.76 26.11
N LEU A 11 -9.55 -1.30 26.85
CA LEU A 11 -8.26 -1.72 26.31
C LEU A 11 -8.41 -2.80 25.25
N ILE A 12 -9.25 -3.81 25.47
CA ILE A 12 -9.51 -4.86 24.46
C ILE A 12 -10.08 -4.23 23.19
N THR A 13 -11.07 -3.33 23.29
CA THR A 13 -11.65 -2.66 22.12
C THR A 13 -10.66 -1.77 21.37
N PHE A 14 -9.87 -0.96 22.07
CA PHE A 14 -8.88 -0.06 21.48
C PHE A 14 -7.73 -0.83 20.81
N VAL A 15 -7.25 -1.90 21.44
CA VAL A 15 -6.20 -2.76 20.88
C VAL A 15 -6.70 -3.53 19.65
N THR A 16 -7.98 -3.93 19.61
CA THR A 16 -8.56 -4.59 18.41
C THR A 16 -8.75 -3.66 17.22
N GLN A 17 -8.94 -2.35 17.44
CA GLN A 17 -8.95 -1.35 16.37
C GLN A 17 -7.56 -1.04 15.82
N GLY A 18 -6.49 -1.39 16.57
CA GLY A 18 -5.10 -1.27 16.13
C GLY A 18 -4.63 -2.33 15.12
N LYS A 19 -5.49 -3.29 14.74
CA LYS A 19 -5.16 -4.36 13.81
C LYS A 19 -5.68 -4.05 12.40
N VAL A 20 -4.76 -3.55 11.57
CA VAL A 20 -4.74 -3.63 10.10
C VAL A 20 -5.96 -2.98 9.43
N ILE A 21 -6.00 -1.64 9.45
CA ILE A 21 -6.38 -0.96 8.22
C ILE A 21 -5.34 -1.41 7.20
N ALA A 22 -5.69 -2.40 6.37
CA ALA A 22 -5.11 -2.55 5.06
C ALA A 22 -5.52 -1.28 4.31
N GLU A 23 -4.85 -0.17 4.63
CA GLU A 23 -4.94 1.04 3.85
C GLU A 23 -4.50 0.59 2.46
N LYS A 24 -5.46 0.56 1.52
CA LYS A 24 -5.19 0.26 0.12
C LYS A 24 -4.04 1.18 -0.25
N GLU A 25 -2.86 0.60 -0.48
CA GLU A 25 -1.67 1.36 -0.79
C GLU A 25 -2.04 2.40 -1.88
N PRO A 26 -1.75 3.70 -1.65
CA PRO A 26 -2.18 4.74 -2.56
C PRO A 26 -1.71 4.41 -3.98
N CYS A 27 -2.64 4.42 -4.94
CA CYS A 27 -2.31 4.09 -6.33
C CYS A 27 -1.54 5.24 -6.98
N MET A 28 -0.22 5.15 -6.93
CA MET A 28 0.67 6.17 -7.45
C MET A 28 1.99 5.60 -7.96
N ASP A 29 2.73 6.43 -8.68
CA ASP A 29 4.10 6.16 -9.06
C ASP A 29 5.02 6.67 -7.95
N TYR A 30 5.60 5.75 -7.19
CA TYR A 30 6.45 6.05 -6.03
C TYR A 30 7.76 6.74 -6.38
N VAL A 31 8.30 6.45 -7.56
CA VAL A 31 9.53 7.08 -8.07
C VAL A 31 9.24 8.35 -8.89
N GLY A 32 7.96 8.67 -9.08
CA GLY A 32 7.49 9.83 -9.84
C GLY A 32 7.10 9.50 -11.29
N THR A 33 5.99 10.10 -11.72
CA THR A 33 5.41 9.85 -13.05
C THR A 33 6.36 10.19 -14.20
N THR A 34 7.12 11.28 -14.11
CA THR A 34 8.09 11.66 -15.15
C THR A 34 9.18 10.60 -15.38
N TYR A 35 9.55 9.84 -14.35
CA TYR A 35 10.49 8.73 -14.50
C TYR A 35 9.80 7.50 -15.12
N CYS A 36 8.60 7.17 -14.64
CA CYS A 36 7.84 6.02 -15.12
C CYS A 36 7.37 6.16 -16.58
N GLU A 37 7.13 7.37 -17.06
CA GLU A 37 6.76 7.69 -18.44
C GLU A 37 7.96 7.63 -19.42
N GLN A 38 9.19 7.49 -18.93
CA GLN A 38 10.34 7.32 -19.82
C GLN A 38 10.17 6.02 -20.63
N PRO A 39 10.42 6.02 -21.95
CA PRO A 39 10.20 4.84 -22.79
C PRO A 39 10.88 3.58 -22.25
N ALA A 40 12.16 3.71 -21.87
CA ALA A 40 12.96 2.63 -21.33
C ALA A 40 12.42 2.05 -20.01
N VAL A 41 11.68 2.84 -19.22
CA VAL A 41 11.04 2.41 -17.96
C VAL A 41 9.66 1.83 -18.24
N SER A 42 8.89 2.46 -19.12
CA SER A 42 7.55 2.00 -19.51
C SER A 42 7.58 0.62 -20.16
N ASP A 43 8.63 0.30 -20.94
CA ASP A 43 8.79 -1.03 -21.54
C ASP A 43 8.93 -2.13 -20.48
N LEU A 44 9.49 -1.80 -19.30
CA LEU A 44 9.66 -2.73 -18.17
C LEU A 44 8.33 -3.13 -17.52
N CYS A 45 7.24 -2.40 -17.75
CA CYS A 45 5.92 -2.78 -17.27
C CYS A 45 5.47 -4.15 -17.82
N THR A 46 5.99 -4.54 -18.99
CA THR A 46 5.68 -5.82 -19.65
C THR A 46 6.71 -6.92 -19.37
N ASP A 47 7.90 -6.56 -18.88
CA ASP A 47 8.96 -7.50 -18.53
C ASP A 47 8.58 -8.27 -17.26
N THR A 48 8.49 -9.60 -17.36
CA THR A 48 8.12 -10.48 -16.25
C THR A 48 9.09 -10.42 -15.07
N THR A 49 10.36 -10.13 -15.33
CA THR A 49 11.43 -10.00 -14.34
C THR A 49 11.28 -8.69 -13.57
N MET A 50 10.89 -7.61 -14.27
CA MET A 50 10.74 -6.28 -13.68
C MET A 50 9.34 -6.01 -13.12
N ARG A 51 8.35 -6.85 -13.45
CA ARG A 51 6.95 -6.70 -13.03
C ARG A 51 6.78 -6.45 -11.53
N TYR A 52 7.55 -7.13 -10.68
CA TYR A 52 7.49 -6.90 -9.23
C TYR A 52 7.98 -5.50 -8.86
N ALA A 53 9.15 -5.09 -9.36
CA ALA A 53 9.69 -3.75 -9.14
C ALA A 53 8.77 -2.66 -9.71
N MET A 54 8.12 -2.93 -10.84
CA MET A 54 7.21 -1.99 -11.47
C MET A 54 5.89 -1.85 -10.75
N LYS A 55 5.39 -2.92 -10.13
CA LYS A 55 4.25 -2.87 -9.21
C LYS A 55 4.51 -2.00 -7.99
N THR A 56 5.74 -1.94 -7.49
CA THR A 56 6.07 -1.11 -6.32
C THR A 56 6.52 0.29 -6.70
N SER A 57 7.02 0.53 -7.91
CA SER A 57 7.63 1.81 -8.27
C SER A 57 6.76 2.64 -9.20
N CYS A 58 6.13 2.02 -10.20
CA CYS A 58 5.34 2.68 -11.25
C CYS A 58 3.95 2.05 -11.35
N ALA A 59 3.32 1.80 -10.20
CA ALA A 59 2.08 1.04 -10.11
C ALA A 59 0.95 1.65 -10.96
N LYS A 60 0.88 2.98 -10.96
CA LYS A 60 -0.14 3.75 -11.69
C LYS A 60 0.18 3.81 -13.18
N THR A 61 1.40 4.18 -13.55
CA THR A 61 1.83 4.27 -14.96
C THR A 61 1.75 2.91 -15.66
N CYS A 62 2.15 1.83 -15.00
CA CYS A 62 2.05 0.48 -15.55
C CYS A 62 0.62 -0.11 -15.47
N GLY A 63 -0.36 0.61 -14.93
CA GLY A 63 -1.76 0.15 -14.85
C GLY A 63 -2.01 -1.02 -13.89
N PHE A 64 -1.15 -1.20 -12.89
CA PHE A 64 -1.32 -2.25 -11.87
C PHE A 64 -2.34 -1.88 -10.79
N CYS A 65 -2.73 -0.62 -10.73
CA CYS A 65 -3.78 -0.11 -9.85
C CYS A 65 -4.57 1.02 -10.55
N THR A 66 -5.77 1.29 -10.03
CA THR A 66 -6.64 2.42 -10.42
C THR A 66 -7.25 3.07 -9.19
#